data_AF-B9TFY7-F1
#
_entry.id   AF-B9TFY7-F1
#
_cell.length_a   1.000
_cell.length_b   1.000
_cell.length_c   1.000
_cell.angle_alpha   90.00
_cell.angle_beta   90.00
_cell.angle_gamma   90.00
#
_symmetry.space_group_name_H-M   'P 1'
#
loop_
_entity.id
_entity.type
_entity.pdbx_description
1 polymer ?
#
loop_
_entity_poly.entity_id
_entity_poly.type
_entity_poly.pdbx_seq_one_letter_code
_entity_poly.pdbx_strand_id
1 'polypeptide(L)' 'MKYSDLRDFISQLQGMGELKPILTPVSPHLEMTEVCDRTLRAGGPALLFQHPTGHSMP' A
#
# COMPACT_ATOMS: atom_id res chain seq x y z
N MET A 1 3.26 18.96 -7.82
CA MET A 1 3.94 17.86 -8.54
C MET A 1 3.08 17.43 -9.69
N LYS A 2 3.66 17.21 -10.87
CA LYS A 2 2.95 16.69 -12.04
C LYS A 2 3.42 15.25 -12.21
N TYR A 3 2.55 14.29 -11.94
CA TYR A 3 2.86 12.87 -12.10
C TYR A 3 2.51 12.43 -13.52
N SER A 4 3.35 11.60 -14.14
CA SER A 4 3.08 11.07 -15.48
C SER A 4 2.03 9.97 -15.47
N ASP A 5 2.04 9.15 -14.42
CA ASP A 5 1.08 8.08 -14.17
C ASP A 5 1.08 7.69 -12.67
N LEU A 6 0.31 6.64 -12.34
CA LEU A 6 0.25 6.11 -10.98
C LEU A 6 1.57 5.48 -10.50
N ARG A 7 2.36 4.87 -11.39
CA ARG A 7 3.62 4.22 -11.03
C ARG A 7 4.70 5.23 -10.67
N ASP A 8 4.74 6.35 -11.39
CA ASP A 8 5.57 7.52 -11.05
C ASP A 8 5.16 8.09 -9.67
N PHE A 9 3.86 8.27 -9.43
CA PHE A 9 3.37 8.69 -8.13
C PHE A 9 3.80 7.74 -7.00
N ILE A 10 3.60 6.43 -7.15
CA ILE A 10 4.00 5.41 -6.17
C ILE A 10 5.52 5.44 -5.93
N SER A 11 6.32 5.59 -6.99
CA SER A 11 7.78 5.66 -6.88
C SER A 11 8.25 6.89 -6.10
N GLN A 12 7.57 8.03 -6.28
CA GLN A 12 7.87 9.24 -5.50
C GLN A 12 7.48 9.07 -4.03
N LEU A 13 6.33 8.47 -3.72
CA LEU A 13 5.97 8.14 -2.34
C LEU A 13 7.01 7.23 -1.68
N GLN A 14 7.54 6.24 -2.40
CA GLN A 14 8.61 5.38 -1.91
C GLN A 14 9.89 6.17 -1.62
N GLY A 15 10.29 7.09 -2.52
CA GLY A 15 11.46 7.94 -2.32
C GLY A 15 11.33 8.90 -1.13
N MET A 16 10.11 9.31 -0.80
CA MET A 16 9.80 10.16 0.36
C MET A 16 9.64 9.40 1.68
N GLY A 17 9.62 8.05 1.64
CA GLY A 17 9.29 7.23 2.82
C GLY A 17 7.79 7.19 3.17
N GLU A 18 6.94 7.69 2.28
CA GLU A 18 5.48 7.76 2.40
C GLU A 18 4.76 6.52 1.85
N LEU A 19 5.52 5.48 1.45
CA LEU A 19 5.00 4.20 1.00
C LEU A 19 5.67 3.05 1.77
N LYS A 20 4.85 2.14 2.29
CA LYS A 20 5.30 0.91 2.94
C LYS A 20 4.88 -0.32 2.13
N PRO A 21 5.84 -1.10 1.58
CA PRO A 21 5.54 -2.40 1.00
C PRO A 21 5.23 -3.42 2.11
N ILE A 22 4.12 -4.14 1.97
CA ILE A 22 3.72 -5.25 2.82
C ILE A 22 3.97 -6.55 2.07
N LEU A 23 5.00 -7.28 2.50
CA LEU A 23 5.45 -8.55 1.91
C LEU A 23 4.79 -9.77 2.55
N THR A 24 4.17 -9.60 3.72
CA THR A 24 3.40 -10.68 4.33
C THR A 24 2.12 -10.91 3.51
N PRO A 25 1.71 -12.15 3.25
CA PRO A 25 0.43 -12.42 2.62
C PRO A 25 -0.72 -11.86 3.46
N VAL A 26 -1.64 -11.12 2.84
CA VAL A 26 -2.80 -10.51 3.51
C VAL A 26 -4.06 -10.81 2.73
N SER A 27 -5.15 -11.14 3.43
CA SER A 27 -6.44 -11.38 2.81
C SER A 27 -7.10 -10.06 2.33
N PRO A 28 -7.57 -10.00 1.07
CA PRO A 28 -8.45 -8.92 0.62
C PRO A 28 -9.80 -8.91 1.34
N HIS A 29 -10.20 -10.03 1.95
CA HIS A 29 -11.41 -10.11 2.73
C HIS A 29 -11.14 -9.61 4.16
N LEU A 30 -11.46 -8.34 4.39
CA LEU A 30 -11.46 -7.63 5.68
C LEU A 30 -10.07 -7.37 6.31
N GLU A 31 -9.07 -8.23 6.13
CA GLU A 31 -7.73 -8.01 6.73
C GLU A 31 -7.04 -6.77 6.16
N MET A 32 -7.02 -6.59 4.83
CA MET A 32 -6.48 -5.37 4.20
C MET A 32 -7.14 -4.11 4.77
N THR A 33 -8.46 -4.13 4.95
CA THR A 33 -9.22 -3.01 5.51
C THR A 33 -8.79 -2.68 6.93
N GLU A 34 -8.63 -3.68 7.79
CA GLU A 34 -8.19 -3.49 9.17
C GLU A 34 -6.77 -2.89 9.25
N VAL A 35 -5.86 -3.37 8.39
CA VAL A 35 -4.49 -2.84 8.32
C VAL A 35 -4.51 -1.38 7.84
N CYS A 36 -5.32 -1.07 6.83
CA CYS A 36 -5.51 0.29 6.34
C CYS A 36 -6.12 1.22 7.40
N ASP A 37 -7.15 0.79 8.14
CA ASP A 37 -7.80 1.61 9.17
C ASP A 37 -6.81 1.96 10.30
N ARG A 38 -6.05 0.97 10.81
CA ARG A 38 -5.02 1.22 11.83
C ARG A 38 -3.94 2.16 11.35
N THR A 39 -3.48 1.98 10.11
CA THR A 39 -2.43 2.82 9.51
C THR A 39 -2.93 4.25 9.35
N LEU A 40 -4.15 4.44 8.84
CA LEU A 40 -4.74 5.75 8.64
C LEU A 40 -4.97 6.48 9.98
N ARG A 41 -5.48 5.79 11.01
CA ARG A 41 -5.66 6.36 12.35
C ARG A 41 -4.35 6.78 13.01
N ALA A 42 -3.26 6.09 12.69
CA ALA A 42 -1.92 6.44 13.15
C ALA A 42 -1.24 7.54 12.31
N GLY A 43 -1.90 8.05 11.25
CA GLY A 43 -1.29 8.98 10.30
C GLY A 43 -0.11 8.37 9.53
N GLY A 44 -0.16 7.05 9.31
CA GLY A 44 0.90 6.28 8.68
C GLY A 44 0.93 6.41 7.14
N PRO A 45 1.95 5.78 6.50
CA PRO A 45 2.19 5.90 5.08
C PRO A 45 1.14 5.15 4.24
N ALA A 46 1.17 5.37 2.92
CA ALA A 46 0.47 4.52 1.97
C ALA A 46 0.98 3.08 2.04
N LEU A 47 0.10 2.12 1.78
CA LEU A 47 0.42 0.69 1.84
C LEU A 47 0.37 0.07 0.45
N LEU A 48 1.36 -0.77 0.13
CA LEU A 48 1.37 -1.60 -1.08
C LEU A 48 1.47 -3.07 -0.68
N PHE A 49 0.37 -3.81 -0.84
CA PHE A 49 0.30 -5.23 -0.51
C PHE A 49 0.77 -6.07 -1.70
N GLN A 50 1.95 -6.69 -1.61
CA GLN A 50 2.52 -7.41 -2.77
C GLN A 50 1.98 -8.83 -2.93
N HIS A 51 1.36 -9.39 -1.89
CA HIS A 51 0.91 -10.77 -1.85
C HIS A 51 -0.52 -10.91 -1.31
N PRO A 52 -1.55 -10.34 -1.98
CA PRO A 52 -2.92 -10.57 -1.59
C PRO A 52 -3.29 -12.05 -1.76
N THR A 53 -3.83 -12.68 -0.71
CA THR A 53 -4.16 -14.12 -0.79
C THR A 53 -5.23 -14.37 -1.85
N GLY A 54 -5.02 -15.38 -2.70
CA GLY A 54 -5.97 -15.77 -3.76
C GLY A 54 -5.95 -14.87 -5.00
N HIS A 55 -5.07 -13.87 -5.07
CA HIS A 55 -5.00 -12.93 -6.19
C HIS A 55 -3.54 -12.73 -6.64
N SER A 56 -3.33 -12.44 -7.92
CA SER A 56 -2.00 -12.15 -8.50
C SER A 56 -1.77 -10.67 -8.76
N MET A 57 -2.83 -9.86 -8.67
CA MET A 57 -2.74 -8.41 -8.76
C MET A 57 -2.48 -7.86 -7.36
N PRO A 58 -1.35 -7.16 -7.14
CA PRO A 58 -1.07 -6.48 -5.88
C PRO A 58 -1.97 -5.26 -5.67
#